data_AF-A0A428SWV9-F1
#
_entry.id   AF-A0A428SWV9-F1
#
_cell.length_a   1.000
_cell.length_b   1.000
_cell.length_c   1.000
_cell.angle_alpha   90.00
_cell.angle_beta   90.00
_cell.angle_gamma   90.00
#
_symmetry.space_group_name_H-M   'P 1'
#
loop_
_entity.id
_entity.type
_entity.pdbx_description
1 polymer ?
#
loop_
_entity_poly.entity_id
_entity_poly.type
_entity_poly.pdbx_seq_one_letter_code
_entity_poly.pdbx_strand_id
1 'polypeptide(L)'
;MDAEGPWFLGSNFSLVDICLAPWVKRLFLIDHYKNGGHGIPQSGGGDDEGVWERWRKWSDAILDRKSVKETWSADERYIIAYKRYADDTTNSLVGQATREGKRLP
;
A
#
# COMPACT_ATOMS: atom_id res chain seq x y z
N MET A 1 -7.09 14.82 -1.67
CA MET A 1 -5.72 15.31 -1.96
C MET A 1 -5.87 16.66 -2.65
N ASP A 2 -4.90 17.56 -2.51
CA ASP A 2 -4.83 18.76 -3.36
C ASP A 2 -5.00 18.39 -4.84
N ALA A 3 -5.80 19.13 -5.61
CA ALA A 3 -6.19 18.74 -6.97
C ALA A 3 -5.01 18.66 -7.94
N GLU A 4 -4.03 19.55 -7.79
CA GLU A 4 -2.85 19.61 -8.64
C GLU A 4 -1.75 18.68 -8.13
N GLY A 5 -1.50 18.64 -6.83
CA GLY A 5 -0.46 17.79 -6.24
C GLY A 5 0.96 18.20 -6.63
N PRO A 6 1.94 17.25 -6.62
CA PRO A 6 1.74 15.79 -6.58
C PRO A 6 1.37 15.24 -5.18
N TRP A 7 1.69 15.96 -4.11
CA TRP A 7 1.53 15.49 -2.73
C TRP A 7 0.15 15.78 -2.16
N PHE A 8 -0.12 15.25 -0.96
CA PHE A 8 -1.39 15.47 -0.29
C PHE A 8 -1.71 16.97 -0.10
N LEU A 9 -0.68 17.77 0.27
CA LEU A 9 -0.76 19.23 0.46
C LEU A 9 -0.28 20.03 -0.77
N GLY A 10 -0.46 19.48 -1.97
CA GLY A 10 -0.06 20.13 -3.23
C GLY A 10 1.42 19.95 -3.52
N SER A 11 2.18 21.03 -3.60
CA SER A 11 3.62 21.00 -3.90
C SER A 11 4.50 20.61 -2.72
N ASN A 12 3.95 20.57 -1.49
CA ASN A 12 4.69 20.26 -0.27
C ASN A 12 4.56 18.80 0.15
N PHE A 13 5.68 18.07 0.15
CA PHE A 13 5.76 16.73 0.73
C PHE A 13 5.61 16.80 2.24
N SER A 14 4.71 15.99 2.80
CA SER A 14 4.24 16.15 4.17
C SER A 14 4.22 14.83 4.95
N LEU A 15 3.89 14.93 6.24
CA LEU A 15 3.71 13.75 7.09
C LEU A 15 2.64 12.80 6.55
N VAL A 16 1.59 13.30 5.90
CA VAL A 16 0.53 12.45 5.32
C VAL A 16 1.11 11.52 4.26
N ASP A 17 1.97 12.05 3.40
CA ASP A 17 2.63 11.30 2.34
C ASP A 17 3.59 10.25 2.92
N ILE A 18 4.39 10.64 3.91
CA ILE A 18 5.31 9.75 4.64
C ILE A 18 4.54 8.60 5.31
N CYS A 19 3.42 8.92 5.96
CA CYS A 19 2.58 7.96 6.64
C CYS A 19 1.87 6.99 5.70
N LEU A 20 1.74 7.27 4.39
CA LEU A 20 1.04 6.36 3.47
C LEU A 20 1.98 5.67 2.49
N ALA A 21 3.18 6.21 2.26
CA ALA A 21 4.17 5.61 1.35
C ALA A 21 4.46 4.12 1.60
N PRO A 22 4.60 3.65 2.87
CA PRO A 22 4.81 2.24 3.14
C PRO A 22 3.65 1.35 2.67
N TRP A 23 2.41 1.84 2.67
CA TRP A 23 1.23 1.06 2.27
C TRP A 23 1.14 0.95 0.76
N VAL A 24 1.30 2.06 0.05
CA VAL A 24 1.30 2.08 -1.42
C VAL A 24 2.34 1.11 -1.98
N LYS A 25 3.57 1.17 -1.46
CA LYS A 25 4.65 0.29 -1.92
C LYS A 25 4.39 -1.20 -1.64
N ARG A 26 3.49 -1.53 -0.70
CA ARG A 26 3.12 -2.91 -0.35
C ARG A 26 1.91 -3.45 -1.10
N LEU A 27 1.22 -2.64 -1.92
CA LEU A 27 0.03 -3.10 -2.63
C LEU A 27 0.31 -4.31 -3.55
N PHE A 28 1.53 -4.40 -4.11
CA PHE A 28 1.95 -5.57 -4.90
C PHE A 28 1.85 -6.90 -4.14
N LEU A 29 1.91 -6.89 -2.79
CA LEU A 29 1.76 -8.09 -1.98
C LEU A 29 0.32 -8.63 -2.05
N ILE A 30 -0.67 -7.74 -2.23
CA ILE A 30 -2.05 -8.15 -2.43
C ILE A 30 -2.18 -8.84 -3.79
N ASP A 31 -1.59 -8.27 -4.84
CA ASP A 31 -1.55 -8.90 -6.18
C ASP A 31 -0.83 -10.25 -6.17
N HIS A 32 0.24 -10.36 -5.38
CA HIS A 32 1.00 -11.59 -5.25
C HIS A 32 0.23 -12.69 -4.50
N TYR A 33 -0.47 -12.35 -3.42
CA TYR A 33 -1.04 -13.34 -2.49
C TYR A 33 -2.56 -13.56 -2.61
N LYS A 34 -3.31 -12.63 -3.22
CA LYS A 34 -4.78 -12.67 -3.25
C LYS A 34 -5.28 -12.81 -4.67
N ASN A 35 -6.14 -13.79 -4.90
CA ASN A 35 -6.85 -13.94 -6.15
C ASN A 35 -7.68 -12.68 -6.42
N GLY A 36 -7.49 -12.06 -7.59
CA GLY A 36 -8.13 -10.79 -7.98
C GLY A 36 -7.32 -9.53 -7.64
N GLY A 37 -6.22 -9.64 -6.90
CA GLY A 37 -5.33 -8.53 -6.58
C GLY A 37 -5.97 -7.39 -5.77
N HIS A 38 -5.35 -6.22 -5.77
CA HIS A 38 -5.84 -5.07 -5.00
C HIS A 38 -7.04 -4.35 -5.66
N GLY A 39 -7.35 -4.64 -6.93
CA GLY A 39 -8.53 -4.09 -7.64
C GLY A 39 -8.51 -2.58 -7.89
N ILE A 40 -7.34 -1.93 -7.83
CA ILE A 40 -7.21 -0.49 -8.16
C ILE A 40 -7.17 -0.42 -9.69
N PRO A 41 -8.04 0.38 -10.32
CA PRO A 41 -8.15 0.40 -11.77
C PRO A 41 -6.92 1.02 -12.42
N GLN A 42 -6.61 0.50 -13.61
CA GLN A 42 -5.65 1.10 -14.51
C GLN A 42 -6.21 2.38 -15.14
N SER A 43 -5.36 3.13 -15.84
CA SER A 43 -5.79 4.33 -16.57
C SER A 43 -6.94 4.03 -17.52
N GLY A 44 -7.98 4.86 -17.51
CA GLY A 44 -9.22 4.65 -18.29
C GLY A 44 -10.12 3.53 -17.76
N GLY A 45 -9.94 3.09 -16.52
CA GLY A 45 -10.76 2.08 -15.86
C GLY A 45 -11.40 2.58 -14.56
N GLY A 46 -12.51 1.94 -14.18
CA GLY A 46 -13.25 2.25 -12.95
C GLY A 46 -14.22 3.43 -13.09
N ASP A 47 -15.11 3.54 -12.12
CA ASP A 47 -15.97 4.72 -11.98
C ASP A 47 -15.15 5.85 -11.34
N ASP A 48 -15.31 7.08 -11.82
CA ASP A 48 -14.60 8.29 -11.36
C ASP A 48 -13.09 8.37 -11.72
N GLU A 49 -12.79 8.44 -13.02
CA GLU A 49 -11.41 8.54 -13.55
C GLU A 49 -10.62 9.73 -12.97
N GLY A 50 -11.28 10.83 -12.59
CA GLY A 50 -10.60 11.98 -11.99
C GLY A 50 -9.97 11.64 -10.63
N VAL A 51 -10.66 10.84 -9.80
CA VAL A 51 -10.11 10.35 -8.53
C VAL A 51 -8.94 9.40 -8.78
N TRP A 52 -9.06 8.49 -9.75
CA TRP A 52 -8.02 7.52 -10.04
C TRP A 52 -6.78 8.12 -10.71
N GLU A 53 -6.96 9.11 -11.58
CA GLU A 53 -5.87 9.89 -12.15
C GLU A 53 -5.09 10.60 -11.03
N ARG A 54 -5.82 11.22 -10.09
CA ARG A 54 -5.19 11.90 -8.96
C ARG A 54 -4.44 10.93 -8.04
N TRP A 55 -5.02 9.74 -7.80
CA TRP A 55 -4.37 8.66 -7.07
C TRP A 55 -3.06 8.23 -7.74
N ARG A 56 -3.08 7.93 -9.04
CA ARG A 56 -1.89 7.53 -9.81
C ARG A 56 -0.79 8.58 -9.74
N LYS A 57 -1.13 9.86 -9.97
CA LYS A 57 -0.18 10.98 -9.84
C LYS A 57 0.52 11.01 -8.47
N TRP A 58 -0.23 10.76 -7.40
CA TRP A 58 0.35 10.71 -6.05
C TRP A 58 1.16 9.43 -5.81
N SER A 59 0.62 8.26 -6.15
CA SER A 59 1.30 6.97 -5.91
C SER A 59 2.60 6.87 -6.68
N ASP A 60 2.62 7.32 -7.93
CA ASP A 60 3.81 7.29 -8.79
C ASP A 60 4.89 8.22 -8.21
N ALA A 61 4.51 9.44 -7.81
CA ALA A 61 5.42 10.38 -7.17
C ALA A 61 6.00 9.83 -5.84
N ILE A 62 5.20 9.08 -5.08
CA ILE A 62 5.64 8.41 -3.84
C ILE A 62 6.64 7.30 -4.16
N LEU A 63 6.31 6.42 -5.10
CA LEU A 63 7.15 5.28 -5.48
C LEU A 63 8.47 5.75 -6.10
N ASP A 64 8.48 6.90 -6.77
CA ASP A 64 9.68 7.45 -7.39
C ASP A 64 10.56 8.27 -6.46
N ARG A 65 10.06 8.67 -5.28
CA ARG A 65 10.80 9.51 -4.34
C ARG A 65 12.06 8.80 -3.82
N LYS A 66 13.21 9.46 -3.96
CA LYS A 66 14.52 8.97 -3.50
C LYS A 66 14.50 8.42 -2.07
N SER A 67 13.95 9.17 -1.11
CA SER A 67 13.90 8.74 0.30
C SER A 67 13.06 7.48 0.53
N VAL A 68 12.04 7.24 -0.31
CA VAL A 68 11.22 6.01 -0.25
C VAL A 68 12.03 4.85 -0.81
N LYS A 69 12.65 5.02 -1.98
CA LYS A 69 13.51 4.00 -2.61
C LYS A 69 14.68 3.59 -1.70
N GLU A 70 15.35 4.55 -1.07
CA GLU A 70 16.52 4.31 -0.21
C GLU A 70 16.20 3.64 1.13
N THR A 71 14.93 3.68 1.58
CA THR A 71 14.50 3.05 2.84
C THR A 71 13.77 1.72 2.63
N TRP A 72 13.73 1.24 1.38
CA TRP A 72 13.00 0.05 0.99
C TRP A 72 13.93 -1.14 0.76
N SER A 73 13.55 -2.31 1.28
CA SER A 73 14.24 -3.59 0.96
C SER A 73 13.78 -4.15 -0.39
N ALA A 74 14.53 -5.06 -1.00
CA ALA A 74 14.09 -5.74 -2.23
C ALA A 74 12.72 -6.43 -2.05
N ASP A 75 11.89 -6.45 -3.11
CA ASP A 75 10.50 -6.91 -3.04
C ASP A 75 10.38 -8.38 -2.64
N GLU A 76 11.35 -9.22 -2.99
CA GLU A 76 11.43 -10.63 -2.59
C GLU A 76 11.52 -10.79 -1.06
N ARG A 77 12.19 -9.86 -0.37
CA ARG A 77 12.27 -9.87 1.09
C ARG A 77 10.90 -9.63 1.71
N TYR A 78 10.05 -8.82 1.09
CA TYR A 78 8.69 -8.59 1.54
C TYR A 78 7.79 -9.79 1.27
N ILE A 79 7.91 -10.43 0.10
CA ILE A 79 7.19 -11.68 -0.19
C ILE A 79 7.47 -12.69 0.92
N ILE A 80 8.75 -12.98 1.21
CA ILE A 80 9.13 -13.93 2.26
C ILE A 80 8.56 -13.52 3.63
N ALA A 81 8.70 -12.24 4.02
CA ALA A 81 8.26 -11.76 5.32
C ALA A 81 6.72 -11.79 5.49
N TYR A 82 5.97 -11.63 4.39
CA TYR A 82 4.51 -11.57 4.40
C TYR A 82 3.83 -12.92 4.18
N LYS A 83 4.57 -13.97 3.78
CA LYS A 83 4.03 -15.31 3.56
C LYS A 83 3.22 -15.83 4.76
N ARG A 84 3.74 -15.66 5.98
CA ARG A 84 3.07 -16.06 7.23
C ARG A 84 1.73 -15.34 7.49
N TYR A 85 1.54 -14.14 6.94
CA TYR A 85 0.28 -13.41 7.04
C TYR A 85 -0.69 -13.89 5.96
N ALA A 86 -0.18 -14.18 4.76
CA ALA A 86 -0.98 -14.72 3.67
C ALA A 86 -1.50 -16.14 3.98
N ASP A 87 -0.66 -16.99 4.57
CA ASP A 87 -0.98 -18.37 4.96
C ASP A 87 -1.73 -18.47 6.30
N ASP A 88 -1.98 -17.34 6.99
CA ASP A 88 -2.58 -17.30 8.33
C ASP A 88 -1.85 -18.16 9.40
N THR A 89 -0.53 -18.22 9.32
CA THR A 89 0.34 -18.97 10.26
C THR A 89 1.07 -18.06 11.25
N THR A 90 0.67 -16.78 11.33
CA THR A 90 1.33 -15.81 12.21
C THR A 90 1.00 -16.08 13.68
N ASN A 91 2.03 -16.15 14.52
CA ASN A 91 1.94 -16.44 15.96
C ASN A 91 1.78 -15.21 16.86
N SER A 92 1.49 -14.03 16.31
CA SER A 92 1.18 -12.86 17.15
C SER A 92 -0.10 -13.08 17.95
N LEU A 93 -0.21 -12.46 19.13
CA LEU A 93 -1.42 -12.54 19.96
C LEU A 93 -2.66 -12.06 19.20
N VAL A 94 -2.49 -11.01 18.38
CA VAL A 94 -3.53 -10.52 17.46
C VAL A 94 -3.91 -11.58 16.41
N GLY A 95 -2.94 -12.23 15.78
CA GLY A 95 -3.21 -13.27 14.78
C GLY A 95 -3.94 -14.47 15.38
N GLN A 96 -3.56 -14.89 16.58
CA GLN A 96 -4.26 -15.93 17.33
C GLN A 96 -5.70 -15.53 17.67
N ALA A 97 -5.90 -14.32 18.22
CA ALA A 97 -7.23 -13.82 18.56
C ALA A 97 -8.16 -13.74 17.34
N THR A 98 -7.66 -13.27 16.19
CA THR A 98 -8.44 -13.21 14.93
C THR A 98 -8.88 -14.61 14.47
N ARG A 99 -7.98 -15.61 14.48
CA ARG A 99 -8.33 -17.00 14.12
C ARG A 99 -9.34 -17.64 15.05
N GLU A 100 -9.26 -17.31 16.33
CA GLU A 100 -10.17 -17.82 17.35
C GLU A 100 -11.50 -17.04 17.43
N GLY A 101 -11.68 -15.99 16.63
CA GLY A 101 -12.87 -15.13 16.67
C GLY A 101 -13.01 -14.35 17.99
N LYS A 102 -11.90 -14.07 18.67
CA LYS A 102 -11.85 -13.39 19.97
C LYS A 102 -11.54 -11.89 19.82
N ARG A 103 -11.76 -11.13 20.90
CA ARG A 103 -11.36 -9.72 20.98
C ARG A 103 -9.83 -9.60 20.91
N LEU A 104 -9.36 -8.50 20.31
CA LEU A 104 -7.94 -8.16 20.27
C LEU A 104 -7.36 -7.96 21.69
N PRO A 105 -6.14 -8.46 21.94
CA PRO A 105 -5.43 -8.34 23.22
C PRO A 105 -4.87 -6.94 23.48
#